data_AF-A0A143BBZ6-F1
#
_entry.id   AF-A0A143BBZ6-F1
#
_cell.length_a   1.000
_cell.length_b   1.000
_cell.length_c   1.000
_cell.angle_alpha   90.00
_cell.angle_beta   90.00
_cell.angle_gamma   90.00
#
_symmetry.space_group_name_H-M   'P 1'
#
loop_
_entity.id
_entity.type
_entity.pdbx_description
1 polymer ?
#
loop_
_entity_poly.entity_id
_entity_poly.type
_entity_poly.pdbx_seq_one_letter_code
_entity_poly.pdbx_strand_id
1 'polypeptide(L)' 'MYRLSFLILFLVLVGCEARVALYAPRRMPTADHLKAATPSDCRGCHDTANLLRHKADDDCLSCHKLCKGC' A
#
# COMPACT_ATOMS: atom_id res chain seq x y z
N MET A 1 21.02 10.81 29.86
CA MET A 1 19.65 11.28 29.55
C MET A 1 19.42 11.52 28.05
N TYR A 2 20.42 11.93 27.27
CA TYR A 2 20.28 12.20 25.82
C TYR A 2 19.93 10.99 24.94
N ARG A 3 20.32 9.77 25.33
CA ARG A 3 20.09 8.54 24.54
C ARG A 3 18.61 8.20 24.39
N LEU A 4 17.80 8.43 25.43
CA LEU A 4 16.36 8.16 25.39
C LEU A 4 15.63 9.20 24.52
N SER A 5 16.03 10.47 24.63
CA SER A 5 15.49 11.58 23.84
C SER A 5 15.76 11.42 22.34
N PHE A 6 16.95 10.97 21.96
CA PHE A 6 17.28 10.67 20.56
C PHE A 6 16.45 9.51 20.01
N LEU A 7 16.18 8.47 20.82
CA LEU A 7 15.38 7.32 20.41
C LEU A 7 13.91 7.71 20.15
N ILE A 8 13.33 8.54 21.03
CA ILE A 8 11.96 9.04 20.88
C ILE A 8 11.85 9.94 19.65
N LEU A 9 12.82 10.82 19.41
CA LEU A 9 12.84 11.68 18.24
C LEU A 9 12.91 10.86 16.94
N PHE A 10 13.70 9.79 16.91
CA PHE A 10 13.79 8.88 15.76
C PHE A 10 12.46 8.18 15.48
N LEU A 11 11.77 7.70 16.52
CA LEU A 11 10.46 7.03 16.41
C LEU A 11 9.36 7.95 15.86
N VAL A 12 9.37 9.23 16.23
CA VAL A 12 8.41 10.23 15.71
C VAL A 12 8.65 10.52 14.23
N LEU A 13 9.90 10.49 13.76
CA LEU A 13 10.26 10.75 12.37
C LEU A 13 9.93 9.58 11.42
N VAL A 14 10.02 8.33 11.88
CA VAL A 14 9.64 7.15 11.07
C VAL A 14 8.12 6.88 11.03
N GLY A 15 7.32 7.58 11.84
CA GLY A 15 5.86 7.48 11.83
C GLY A 15 5.18 8.12 10.61
N CYS A 16 5.95 8.66 9.65
CA CYS A 16 5.43 9.43 8.51
C CYS A 16 5.14 8.62 7.25
N GLU A 17 5.26 7.29 7.28
CA GLU A 17 5.22 6.48 6.06
C GLU A 17 4.08 5.44 6.14
N ALA A 18 3.30 5.35 5.05
CA ALA A 18 2.12 4.48 4.83
C ALA A 18 0.76 4.95 5.37
N ARG A 19 0.37 6.19 5.08
CA ARG A 19 -1.07 6.50 5.00
C ARG A 19 -1.64 5.90 3.71
N VAL A 20 -2.67 5.06 3.83
CA VAL A 20 -3.46 4.60 2.69
C VAL A 20 -3.93 5.82 1.91
N ALA A 21 -3.63 5.89 0.62
CA ALA A 21 -4.03 7.02 -0.20
C ALA A 21 -5.56 7.19 -0.12
N LEU A 22 -6.02 8.39 0.26
CA LEU A 22 -7.44 8.72 0.48
C LEU A 22 -8.34 8.37 -0.72
N TYR A 23 -7.76 8.42 -1.92
CA TYR A 23 -8.45 8.16 -3.19
C TYR A 23 -8.02 6.83 -3.85
N ALA A 24 -7.28 5.96 -3.16
CA ALA A 24 -7.04 4.63 -3.67
C ALA A 24 -8.37 3.85 -3.68
N PRO A 25 -8.87 3.43 -4.85
CA PRO A 25 -10.11 2.67 -4.93
C PRO A 25 -9.97 1.36 -4.16
N ARG A 26 -11.03 1.01 -3.43
CA ARG A 26 -11.21 -0.32 -2.86
C ARG A 26 -12.08 -1.15 -3.80
N ARG A 27 -11.68 -2.40 -4.05
CA ARG A 27 -12.42 -3.33 -4.89
C ARG A 27 -13.18 -4.35 -4.05
N MET A 28 -14.26 -4.90 -4.62
CA MET A 28 -14.98 -6.03 -4.04
C MET A 28 -14.07 -7.25 -3.93
N PRO A 29 -14.15 -8.05 -2.85
CA PRO A 29 -13.33 -9.23 -2.67
C PRO A 29 -13.87 -10.41 -3.50
N THR A 30 -13.68 -10.37 -4.83
CA THR A 30 -14.01 -11.50 -5.69
C THR A 30 -13.03 -12.65 -5.47
N ALA A 31 -13.38 -13.86 -5.94
CA ALA A 31 -12.50 -15.02 -5.84
C ALA A 31 -11.10 -14.79 -6.44
N ASP A 32 -11.00 -14.02 -7.52
CA ASP A 32 -9.71 -13.71 -8.16
C ASP A 32 -8.91 -12.69 -7.33
N HIS A 33 -9.55 -11.64 -6.82
CA HIS A 33 -8.88 -10.68 -5.94
C HIS A 33 -8.36 -11.33 -4.65
N LEU A 34 -9.10 -12.30 -4.10
CA LEU A 34 -8.71 -13.02 -2.89
C LEU A 34 -7.51 -13.96 -3.10
N LYS A 35 -7.25 -14.37 -4.35
CA LYS A 35 -6.09 -15.21 -4.71
C LYS A 35 -4.83 -14.39 -5.00
N ALA A 36 -4.98 -13.12 -5.37
CA ALA A 36 -3.85 -12.24 -5.63
C ALA A 36 -3.16 -11.83 -4.32
N ALA A 37 -1.91 -12.27 -4.14
CA ALA A 37 -1.13 -12.01 -2.93
C ALA A 37 0.11 -11.14 -3.19
N THR A 38 0.56 -11.08 -4.44
CA THR A 38 1.76 -10.36 -4.86
C THR A 38 1.41 -9.25 -5.85
N PRO A 39 2.25 -8.20 -5.94
CA PRO A 39 2.11 -7.19 -7.00
C PRO A 39 2.13 -7.79 -8.41
N SER A 40 2.82 -8.93 -8.60
CA SER A 40 2.85 -9.62 -9.90
C SER A 40 1.49 -10.22 -10.28
N ASP A 41 0.74 -10.74 -9.31
CA ASP A 41 -0.62 -11.28 -9.55
C ASP A 41 -1.56 -10.17 -10.01
N CYS A 42 -1.45 -8.98 -9.39
CA CYS A 42 -2.22 -7.81 -9.77
C CYS A 42 -1.90 -7.37 -11.21
N ARG A 43 -0.61 -7.38 -11.58
CA ARG A 43 -0.15 -6.99 -12.92
C ARG A 43 -0.51 -7.98 -14.04
N GLY A 44 -0.95 -9.20 -13.69
CA GLY A 44 -1.50 -10.14 -14.67
C GLY A 44 -2.72 -9.59 -15.41
N CYS A 45 -3.48 -8.70 -14.76
CA CYS A 45 -4.66 -8.05 -15.34
C CYS A 45 -4.58 -6.52 -15.34
N HIS A 46 -3.78 -5.91 -14.46
CA HIS A 46 -3.69 -4.45 -14.29
C HIS A 46 -2.36 -3.89 -14.78
N ASP A 47 -2.39 -3.16 -15.90
CA ASP A 47 -1.25 -2.37 -16.36
C ASP A 47 -1.22 -0.99 -15.69
N THR A 48 -0.11 -0.68 -15.02
CA THR A 48 0.12 0.59 -14.34
C THR A 48 1.22 1.44 -14.97
N ALA A 49 1.83 1.00 -16.08
CA ALA A 49 3.02 1.61 -16.67
C ALA A 49 2.84 3.09 -17.04
N ASN A 50 1.61 3.50 -17.36
CA ASN A 50 1.26 4.87 -17.74
C ASN A 50 0.41 5.61 -16.70
N LEU A 51 0.24 5.05 -15.50
CA LEU A 51 -0.55 5.68 -14.44
C LEU A 51 0.32 6.66 -13.64
N LEU A 52 -0.22 7.85 -13.40
CA LEU A 52 0.43 8.86 -12.58
C LEU A 52 0.65 8.33 -11.15
N ARG A 53 1.87 8.51 -10.63
CA ARG A 53 2.29 8.06 -9.28
C ARG A 53 2.27 6.54 -9.06
N HIS A 54 2.34 5.75 -10.13
CA HIS A 54 2.60 4.31 -10.05
C HIS A 54 3.98 3.97 -10.60
N LYS A 55 4.63 2.99 -10.01
CA LYS A 55 5.86 2.35 -10.49
C LYS A 55 5.60 0.89 -10.79
N ALA A 56 6.47 0.30 -11.61
CA ALA A 56 6.36 -1.10 -12.01
C ALA A 56 6.48 -2.08 -10.83
N ASP A 57 7.16 -1.68 -9.76
CA ASP A 57 7.46 -2.48 -8.57
C ASP A 57 6.65 -2.07 -7.34
N ASP A 58 5.66 -1.18 -7.48
CA ASP A 58 4.84 -0.74 -6.36
C ASP A 58 4.15 -1.91 -5.66
N ASP A 59 4.15 -1.88 -4.33
CA ASP A 59 3.28 -2.73 -3.52
C ASP A 59 1.84 -2.25 -3.66
N CYS A 60 1.10 -2.88 -4.56
CA CYS A 60 -0.29 -2.53 -4.87
C CYS A 60 -1.17 -2.55 -3.61
N LEU A 61 -0.95 -3.53 -2.72
CA LEU A 61 -1.76 -3.73 -1.53
C LEU A 61 -1.40 -2.75 -0.42
N SER A 62 -0.30 -2.01 -0.49
CA SER A 62 0.01 -0.94 0.47
C SER A 62 -1.08 0.15 0.46
N CYS A 63 -1.53 0.54 -0.73
CA CYS A 63 -2.54 1.57 -0.94
C CYS A 63 -3.92 1.00 -1.33
N HIS A 64 -3.98 0.00 -2.20
CA HIS A 64 -5.24 -0.55 -2.72
C HIS A 64 -5.68 -1.75 -1.88
N LYS A 65 -6.56 -1.49 -0.91
CA LYS A 65 -7.13 -2.55 -0.07
C LYS A 65 -8.41 -3.10 -0.70
N LEU A 66 -8.63 -4.40 -0.56
CA LEU A 66 -9.95 -4.98 -0.79
C LEU A 66 -10.92 -4.49 0.29
N CYS A 67 -12.13 -4.20 -0.15
CA CYS A 67 -13.19 -3.77 0.74
C CYS A 67 -13.67 -4.97 1.57
N LYS A 68 -13.79 -4.76 2.89
CA LYS A 68 -14.27 -5.77 3.84
C LYS A 68 -15.70 -5.41 4.24
N GLY A 69 -16.69 -6.07 3.65
CA GLY A 69 -18.10 -5.88 3.99
C GLY A 69 -18.85 -4.81 3.17
N CYS A 70 -18.33 -4.46 2.00
CA CYS A 70 -19.20 -4.25 0.86
C CYS A 70 -19.50 -5.64 0.25
#